data_AF-A0A519ZRW6-F1
#
_entry.id   AF-A0A519ZRW6-F1
#
_cell.length_a   1.000
_cell.length_b   1.000
_cell.length_c   1.000
_cell.angle_alpha   90.00
_cell.angle_beta   90.00
_cell.angle_gamma   90.00
#
_symmetry.space_group_name_H-M   'P 1'
#
loop_
_entity.id
_entity.type
_entity.pdbx_description
1 polymer ?
#
loop_
_entity_poly.entity_id
_entity_poly.type
_entity_poly.pdbx_seq_one_letter_code
_entity_poly.pdbx_strand_id
1 'polypeptide(L)'
;MKNFLQFAFCSALIVLTSLPTAKAATSTISVGQPFSYQNSSGQTLTMTYVGASGRITYTGGQAYNGTDPNTLQGFISVANVTRNKFLGNAGAVINESYIIDAFDEEVRVQARVTSPGKYLSVDTTTGTLISVGGLNAGIIQSQYASGSQKGGSLSVGNIQAGTSSNTIMADVDGISNAVGTTPSYTFTARNAGYWTYEGFSGTAKLPSTPLTRANIKSQLESAGFRVWSISNERITFSTLQKFSNLRLTPSGLDLHTKSLGFLSTWTNAMNSANQDPIGLGYLEVNVMLSMAMPSQ
;
A
#
# COMPACT_ATOMS: atom_id res chain seq x y z
N MET A 1 10.02 -1.95 85.88
CA MET A 1 9.32 -3.13 85.33
C MET A 1 8.14 -2.65 84.49
N LYS A 2 7.94 -3.33 83.35
CA LYS A 2 6.88 -3.19 82.33
C LYS A 2 7.23 -2.30 81.13
N ASN A 3 7.74 -3.03 80.13
CA ASN A 3 7.92 -2.75 78.71
C ASN A 3 6.71 -2.08 78.06
N PHE A 4 6.96 -1.12 77.18
CA PHE A 4 6.11 -0.85 76.02
C PHE A 4 6.99 -0.67 74.79
N LEU A 5 7.11 -1.74 74.02
CA LEU A 5 7.63 -1.76 72.66
C LEU A 5 6.39 -1.88 71.77
N GLN A 6 6.07 -0.86 70.99
CA GLN A 6 5.08 -0.97 69.92
C GLN A 6 5.71 -0.43 68.64
N PHE A 7 6.06 -1.38 67.77
CA PHE A 7 6.64 -1.18 66.46
C PHE A 7 5.67 -0.40 65.57
N ALA A 8 6.08 0.79 65.11
CA ALA A 8 5.45 1.46 63.98
C ALA A 8 6.01 0.86 62.68
N PHE A 9 5.22 0.03 62.01
CA PHE A 9 5.48 -0.37 60.62
C PHE A 9 5.27 0.84 59.71
N CYS A 10 6.35 1.48 59.27
CA CYS A 10 6.31 2.41 58.13
C CYS A 10 6.32 1.60 56.83
N SER A 11 5.16 1.47 56.21
CA SER A 11 5.03 0.95 54.85
C SER A 11 5.57 1.98 53.85
N ALA A 12 6.77 1.75 53.30
CA ALA A 12 7.27 2.51 52.17
C ALA A 12 6.47 2.12 50.92
N LEU A 13 5.56 3.00 50.50
CA LEU A 13 4.86 2.89 49.22
C LEU A 13 5.87 3.16 48.10
N ILE A 14 6.37 2.11 47.46
CA ILE A 14 7.12 2.24 46.19
C ILE A 14 6.08 2.61 45.13
N VAL A 15 5.92 3.90 44.87
CA VAL A 15 5.24 4.39 43.69
C VAL A 15 6.16 4.10 42.51
N LEU A 16 5.93 2.97 41.81
CA LEU A 16 6.38 2.81 40.44
C LEU A 16 5.61 3.83 39.60
N THR A 17 6.18 5.03 39.47
CA THR A 17 5.76 5.96 38.42
C THR A 17 6.12 5.28 37.10
N SER A 18 5.11 4.69 36.45
CA SER A 18 5.20 4.35 35.05
C SER A 18 5.57 5.64 34.32
N LEU A 19 6.82 5.75 33.89
CA LEU A 19 7.23 6.81 32.98
C LEU A 19 6.22 6.80 31.82
N PRO A 20 5.62 7.95 31.46
CA PRO A 20 4.79 8.01 30.28
C PRO A 20 5.68 7.59 29.12
N THR A 21 5.37 6.44 28.52
CA THR A 21 5.91 6.08 27.21
C THR A 21 5.51 7.21 26.29
N ALA A 22 6.50 8.03 25.90
CA ALA A 22 6.28 9.08 24.92
C ALA A 22 5.63 8.42 23.71
N LYS A 23 4.36 8.78 23.43
CA LYS A 23 3.68 8.29 22.23
C LYS A 23 4.57 8.67 21.04
N ALA A 24 4.85 7.68 20.19
CA ALA A 24 5.53 7.90 18.92
C ALA A 24 4.90 9.10 18.20
N ALA A 25 5.71 10.13 17.94
CA ALA A 25 5.24 11.31 17.23
C ALA A 25 5.11 10.94 15.75
N THR A 26 3.90 10.68 15.29
CA THR A 26 3.63 10.43 13.87
C THR A 26 3.50 11.77 13.15
N SER A 27 4.31 11.98 12.12
CA SER A 27 4.24 13.16 11.26
C SER A 27 3.92 12.76 9.82
N THR A 28 3.01 13.50 9.17
CA THR A 28 2.73 13.35 7.74
C THR A 28 3.49 14.43 6.97
N ILE A 29 4.35 14.00 6.06
CA ILE A 29 5.32 14.82 5.34
C ILE A 29 4.95 14.86 3.87
N SER A 30 4.73 16.07 3.34
CA SER A 30 4.49 16.30 1.90
C SER A 30 5.81 16.29 1.11
N VAL A 31 5.72 16.05 -0.21
CA VAL A 31 6.88 16.10 -1.10
C VAL A 31 7.65 17.43 -0.94
N GLY A 32 8.97 17.33 -0.86
CA GLY A 32 9.90 18.44 -0.67
C GLY A 32 10.05 18.90 0.78
N GLN A 33 9.21 18.43 1.70
CA GLN A 33 9.28 18.85 3.10
C GLN A 33 10.35 18.07 3.88
N PRO A 34 11.10 18.76 4.76
CA PRO A 34 12.02 18.10 5.66
C PRO A 34 11.29 17.50 6.86
N PHE A 35 11.90 16.49 7.46
CA PHE A 35 11.54 15.95 8.77
C PHE A 35 12.81 15.49 9.48
N SER A 36 12.78 15.50 10.81
CA SER A 36 13.91 15.04 11.62
C SER A 36 13.52 13.83 12.45
N TYR A 37 14.46 12.92 12.64
CA TYR A 37 14.37 11.87 13.63
C TYR A 37 15.69 11.74 14.37
N GLN A 38 15.66 11.16 15.56
CA GLN A 38 16.87 10.86 16.31
C GLN A 38 17.18 9.38 16.15
N ASN A 39 18.40 9.05 15.71
CA ASN A 39 18.82 7.65 15.65
C ASN A 39 19.15 7.11 17.06
N SER A 40 19.47 5.82 17.16
CA SER A 40 19.76 5.19 18.47
C SER A 40 21.02 5.71 19.15
N SER A 41 21.90 6.42 18.43
CA SER A 41 23.09 7.06 19.00
C SER A 41 22.85 8.50 19.47
N GLY A 42 21.61 8.99 19.42
CA GLY A 42 21.26 10.36 19.79
C GLY A 42 21.56 11.41 18.71
N GLN A 43 22.00 11.01 17.51
CA GLN A 43 22.22 11.92 16.39
C GLN A 43 20.89 12.29 15.75
N THR A 44 20.60 13.59 15.68
CA THR A 44 19.46 14.11 14.91
C THR A 44 19.80 14.13 13.42
N LEU A 45 19.01 13.42 12.64
CA LEU A 45 19.13 13.35 11.19
C LEU A 45 17.93 14.05 10.55
N THR A 46 18.21 15.06 9.72
CA THR A 46 17.19 15.76 8.93
C THR A 46 17.14 15.17 7.52
N MET A 47 16.00 14.58 7.21
CA MET A 47 15.68 13.97 5.92
C MET A 47 14.72 14.89 5.16
N THR A 48 14.71 14.82 3.85
CA THR A 48 13.75 15.46 2.95
C THR A 48 13.02 14.36 2.20
N TYR A 49 11.69 14.36 2.25
CA TYR A 49 10.89 13.46 1.44
C TYR A 49 10.90 13.95 -0.01
N VAL A 50 11.61 13.23 -0.90
CA VAL A 50 11.75 13.64 -2.32
C VAL A 50 10.53 13.23 -3.12
N GLY A 51 9.90 12.12 -2.75
CA GLY A 51 8.68 11.63 -3.38
C GLY A 51 8.58 10.11 -3.28
N ALA A 52 7.46 9.59 -3.76
CA ALA A 52 7.26 8.16 -3.87
C ALA A 52 6.57 7.81 -5.19
N SER A 53 6.68 6.55 -5.58
CA SER A 53 5.86 5.96 -6.65
C SER A 53 5.26 4.65 -6.16
N GLY A 54 4.00 4.42 -6.48
CA GLY A 54 3.31 3.16 -6.24
C GLY A 54 3.06 2.45 -7.55
N ARG A 55 3.19 1.12 -7.56
CA ARG A 55 2.87 0.24 -8.67
C ARG A 55 2.01 -0.91 -8.18
N ILE A 56 0.73 -0.91 -8.56
CA ILE A 56 -0.16 -2.04 -8.32
C ILE A 56 -0.07 -2.96 -9.53
N THR A 57 0.18 -4.23 -9.30
CA THR A 57 0.22 -5.26 -10.34
C THR A 57 -0.87 -6.27 -10.06
N TYR A 58 -1.83 -6.37 -10.96
CA TYR A 58 -2.88 -7.40 -10.95
C TYR A 58 -2.41 -8.61 -11.73
N THR A 59 -2.59 -9.81 -11.18
CA THR A 59 -2.10 -11.07 -11.76
C THR A 59 -3.26 -11.93 -12.28
N GLY A 60 -2.95 -12.87 -13.18
CA GLY A 60 -3.88 -13.90 -13.64
C GLY A 60 -4.10 -15.05 -12.66
N GLY A 61 -3.43 -15.10 -11.51
CA GLY A 61 -3.53 -16.24 -10.58
C GLY A 61 -2.46 -17.31 -10.82
N GLN A 62 -2.46 -18.35 -10.00
CA GLN A 62 -1.34 -19.30 -9.89
C GLN A 62 -1.13 -20.18 -11.13
N ALA A 63 -2.22 -20.63 -11.76
CA ALA A 63 -2.17 -21.54 -12.91
C ALA A 63 -2.58 -20.87 -14.23
N TYR A 64 -2.82 -19.56 -14.23
CA TYR A 64 -3.24 -18.87 -15.43
C TYR A 64 -2.09 -18.66 -16.39
N ASN A 65 -2.16 -19.36 -17.51
CA ASN A 65 -1.22 -19.32 -18.61
C ASN A 65 -1.77 -18.53 -19.80
N GLY A 66 -2.91 -17.83 -19.65
CA GLY A 66 -3.58 -17.08 -20.71
C GLY A 66 -4.32 -17.89 -21.77
N THR A 67 -4.37 -19.23 -21.68
CA THR A 67 -5.06 -20.05 -22.70
C THR A 67 -6.52 -20.36 -22.38
N ASP A 68 -6.95 -20.23 -21.12
CA ASP A 68 -8.36 -20.39 -20.75
C ASP A 68 -8.81 -19.30 -19.75
N PRO A 69 -9.44 -18.21 -20.21
CA PRO A 69 -9.94 -17.14 -19.33
C PRO A 69 -11.10 -17.61 -18.44
N ASN A 70 -11.73 -18.76 -18.73
CA ASN A 70 -12.81 -19.32 -17.92
C ASN A 70 -12.29 -20.09 -16.69
N THR A 71 -10.99 -20.36 -16.61
CA THR A 71 -10.35 -20.77 -15.35
C THR A 71 -10.15 -19.55 -14.46
N LEU A 72 -11.23 -19.15 -13.77
CA LEU A 72 -11.28 -17.92 -12.98
C LEU A 72 -10.35 -17.98 -11.75
N GLN A 73 -9.09 -17.63 -11.99
CA GLN A 73 -8.03 -17.47 -11.01
C GLN A 73 -7.48 -16.05 -11.08
N GLY A 74 -7.07 -15.48 -9.95
CA GLY A 74 -6.57 -14.10 -9.88
C GLY A 74 -7.50 -13.02 -10.49
N PHE A 75 -7.02 -11.79 -10.51
CA PHE A 75 -7.82 -10.64 -10.96
C PHE A 75 -7.97 -10.60 -12.49
N ILE A 76 -6.90 -10.92 -13.22
CA ILE A 76 -6.86 -10.72 -14.68
C ILE A 76 -7.77 -11.68 -15.43
N SER A 77 -7.93 -12.92 -14.96
CA SER A 77 -8.85 -13.88 -15.58
C SER A 77 -10.29 -13.37 -15.51
N VAL A 78 -10.72 -12.88 -14.33
CA VAL A 78 -12.03 -12.22 -14.18
C VAL A 78 -12.12 -11.01 -15.10
N ALA A 79 -11.11 -10.15 -15.12
CA ALA A 79 -11.09 -8.95 -15.95
C ALA A 79 -11.18 -9.25 -17.46
N ASN A 80 -10.61 -10.36 -17.93
CA ASN A 80 -10.69 -10.76 -19.34
C ASN A 80 -12.09 -11.22 -19.73
N VAL A 81 -12.70 -12.12 -18.96
CA VAL A 81 -14.04 -12.61 -19.30
C VAL A 81 -15.09 -11.52 -19.14
N THR A 82 -14.90 -10.62 -18.17
CA THR A 82 -15.75 -9.44 -17.99
C THR A 82 -15.38 -8.26 -18.89
N ARG A 83 -14.36 -8.39 -19.74
CA ARG A 83 -13.89 -7.36 -20.69
C ARG A 83 -13.63 -6.00 -20.01
N ASN A 84 -13.12 -6.05 -18.78
CA ASN A 84 -12.77 -4.86 -18.03
C ASN A 84 -11.58 -4.14 -18.68
N LYS A 85 -11.71 -2.82 -18.79
CA LYS A 85 -10.64 -1.92 -19.25
C LYS A 85 -10.04 -1.20 -18.05
N PHE A 86 -8.73 -1.02 -18.08
CA PHE A 86 -8.01 -0.21 -17.10
C PHE A 86 -7.65 1.13 -17.74
N LEU A 87 -8.01 2.22 -17.07
CA LEU A 87 -7.82 3.57 -17.56
C LEU A 87 -7.02 4.39 -16.55
N GLY A 88 -6.09 5.19 -17.04
CA GLY A 88 -5.32 6.10 -16.20
C GLY A 88 -6.20 7.22 -15.65
N ASN A 89 -5.97 7.62 -14.40
CA ASN A 89 -6.60 8.79 -13.77
C ASN A 89 -5.64 9.43 -12.76
N ALA A 90 -5.69 10.75 -12.60
CA ALA A 90 -4.91 11.50 -11.61
C ALA A 90 -3.40 11.17 -11.62
N GLY A 91 -2.81 11.07 -12.81
CA GLY A 91 -1.39 10.75 -13.00
C GLY A 91 -1.06 9.25 -12.92
N ALA A 92 -2.06 8.37 -12.77
CA ALA A 92 -1.87 6.93 -12.90
C ALA A 92 -1.69 6.54 -14.37
N VAL A 93 -0.65 5.75 -14.65
CA VAL A 93 -0.33 5.19 -15.96
C VAL A 93 -0.60 3.69 -15.94
N ILE A 94 -1.27 3.20 -16.99
CA ILE A 94 -1.63 1.79 -17.15
C ILE A 94 -0.67 1.14 -18.13
N ASN A 95 -0.16 -0.05 -17.78
CA ASN A 95 0.59 -0.91 -18.66
C ASN A 95 0.04 -2.33 -18.57
N GLU A 96 -0.39 -2.87 -19.70
CA GLU A 96 -0.98 -4.21 -19.78
C GLU A 96 -0.03 -5.13 -20.54
N SER A 97 0.03 -6.39 -20.15
CA SER A 97 0.84 -7.41 -20.82
C SER A 97 -0.06 -8.50 -21.36
N TYR A 98 0.26 -8.99 -22.54
CA TYR A 98 -0.53 -9.95 -23.31
C TYR A 98 0.33 -11.12 -23.76
N ILE A 99 -0.33 -12.25 -23.99
CA ILE A 99 0.21 -13.36 -24.75
C ILE A 99 -0.76 -13.68 -25.90
N ILE A 100 -0.30 -14.47 -26.85
CA ILE A 100 -1.16 -15.07 -27.88
C ILE A 100 -1.59 -16.44 -27.39
N ASP A 101 -2.91 -16.69 -27.37
CA ASP A 101 -3.46 -17.98 -26.96
C ASP A 101 -3.44 -19.04 -28.09
N ALA A 102 -4.08 -20.18 -27.86
CA ALA A 102 -4.13 -21.28 -28.85
C ALA A 102 -4.97 -20.97 -30.10
N PHE A 103 -5.73 -19.86 -30.09
CA PHE A 103 -6.61 -19.42 -31.18
C PHE A 103 -6.10 -18.13 -31.85
N ASP A 104 -4.83 -17.78 -31.64
CA ASP A 104 -4.20 -16.55 -32.14
C ASP A 104 -4.84 -15.25 -31.59
N GLU A 105 -5.48 -15.30 -30.41
CA GLU A 105 -6.08 -14.14 -29.76
C GLU A 105 -5.17 -13.55 -28.67
N GLU A 106 -5.10 -12.21 -28.60
CA GLU A 106 -4.38 -11.52 -27.52
C GLU A 106 -5.15 -11.63 -26.20
N VAL A 107 -4.57 -12.35 -25.26
CA VAL A 107 -5.12 -12.53 -23.92
C VAL A 107 -4.25 -11.82 -22.90
N ARG A 108 -4.86 -10.91 -22.12
CA ARG A 108 -4.16 -10.18 -21.06
C ARG A 108 -3.71 -11.16 -19.98
N VAL A 109 -2.47 -11.06 -19.54
CA VAL A 109 -1.91 -11.84 -18.41
C VAL A 109 -1.60 -10.97 -17.19
N GLN A 110 -1.52 -9.66 -17.38
CA GLN A 110 -1.19 -8.71 -16.33
C GLN A 110 -1.71 -7.32 -16.64
N ALA A 111 -2.07 -6.57 -15.59
CA ALA A 111 -2.27 -5.13 -15.64
C ALA A 111 -1.48 -4.46 -14.52
N ARG A 112 -0.70 -3.43 -14.87
CA ARG A 112 0.10 -2.62 -13.95
C ARG A 112 -0.41 -1.20 -13.94
N VAL A 113 -0.67 -0.68 -12.75
CA VAL A 113 -1.03 0.72 -12.55
C VAL A 113 0.07 1.41 -11.75
N THR A 114 0.72 2.39 -12.35
CA THR A 114 1.81 3.15 -11.71
C THR A 114 1.36 4.57 -11.44
N SER A 115 1.55 5.09 -10.23
CA SER A 115 1.15 6.45 -9.86
C SER A 115 2.14 7.10 -8.88
N PRO A 116 2.24 8.44 -8.86
CA PRO A 116 3.04 9.14 -7.87
C PRO A 116 2.37 9.15 -6.49
N GLY A 117 3.17 9.01 -5.43
CA GLY A 117 2.75 9.22 -4.05
C GLY A 117 2.91 10.68 -3.62
N LYS A 118 2.04 11.15 -2.75
CA LYS A 118 1.96 12.58 -2.37
C LYS A 118 2.51 12.88 -0.99
N TYR A 119 2.42 11.94 -0.06
CA TYR A 119 2.90 12.12 1.30
C TYR A 119 3.43 10.82 1.89
N LEU A 120 4.22 10.99 2.93
CA LEU A 120 4.83 9.92 3.72
C LEU A 120 4.51 10.19 5.20
N SER A 121 3.99 9.19 5.91
CA SER A 121 3.88 9.25 7.36
C SER A 121 5.07 8.54 8.01
N VAL A 122 5.70 9.19 8.99
CA VAL A 122 6.89 8.69 9.69
C VAL A 122 6.69 8.80 11.19
N ASP A 123 7.12 7.77 11.92
CA ASP A 123 7.39 7.87 13.35
C ASP A 123 8.73 8.59 13.53
N THR A 124 8.69 9.86 13.93
CA THR A 124 9.89 10.69 14.08
C THR A 124 10.71 10.34 15.33
N THR A 125 10.18 9.49 16.22
CA THR A 125 10.93 8.96 17.36
C THR A 125 11.82 7.80 16.93
N THR A 126 11.29 6.87 16.12
CA THR A 126 12.01 5.64 15.74
C THR A 126 12.62 5.67 14.34
N GLY A 127 12.27 6.68 13.53
CA GLY A 127 12.64 6.73 12.12
C GLY A 127 11.92 5.68 11.27
N THR A 128 10.75 5.19 11.73
CA THR A 128 9.98 4.17 11.00
C THR A 128 9.03 4.83 10.00
N LEU A 129 9.13 4.45 8.73
CA LEU A 129 8.21 4.80 7.65
C LEU A 129 6.90 4.03 7.86
N ILE A 130 5.86 4.73 8.29
CA ILE A 130 4.57 4.14 8.65
C ILE A 130 3.74 3.88 7.40
N SER A 131 3.61 4.88 6.52
CA SER A 131 2.78 4.75 5.32
C SER A 131 3.18 5.72 4.22
N VAL A 132 2.82 5.37 3.00
CA VAL A 132 2.84 6.27 1.84
C VAL A 132 1.41 6.44 1.36
N GLY A 133 1.03 7.69 1.08
CA GLY A 133 -0.33 7.99 0.68
C GLY A 133 -0.45 8.92 -0.52
N GLY A 134 -1.68 9.03 -1.01
CA GLY A 134 -2.02 9.81 -2.20
C GLY A 134 -1.73 9.09 -3.53
N LEU A 135 -1.52 7.77 -3.49
CA LEU A 135 -1.37 6.92 -4.66
C LEU A 135 -2.72 6.72 -5.37
N ASN A 136 -2.71 6.35 -6.65
CA ASN A 136 -3.93 6.08 -7.45
C ASN A 136 -3.83 4.74 -8.18
N ALA A 137 -4.93 3.99 -8.23
CA ALA A 137 -5.07 2.74 -8.98
C ALA A 137 -5.84 2.93 -10.30
N GLY A 138 -6.10 4.17 -10.71
CA GLY A 138 -6.80 4.49 -11.95
C GLY A 138 -8.29 4.15 -11.87
N ILE A 139 -8.87 3.89 -13.04
CA ILE A 139 -10.27 3.54 -13.22
C ILE A 139 -10.35 2.15 -13.85
N ILE A 140 -11.19 1.29 -13.30
CA ILE A 140 -11.60 0.03 -13.92
C ILE A 140 -12.97 0.28 -14.53
N GLN A 141 -13.12 0.05 -15.83
CA GLN A 141 -14.37 0.22 -16.55
C GLN A 141 -14.85 -1.12 -17.08
N SER A 142 -16.11 -1.43 -16.80
CA SER A 142 -16.80 -2.62 -17.26
C SER A 142 -17.83 -2.28 -18.32
N GLN A 143 -17.93 -3.09 -19.36
CA GLN A 143 -18.95 -2.94 -20.41
C GLN A 143 -20.19 -3.76 -20.09
N TYR A 144 -21.35 -3.33 -20.58
CA TYR A 144 -22.56 -4.14 -20.48
C TYR A 144 -22.36 -5.49 -21.19
N ALA A 145 -22.71 -6.57 -20.50
CA ALA A 145 -22.78 -7.91 -21.07
C ALA A 145 -24.03 -8.61 -20.53
N SER A 146 -24.97 -8.92 -21.42
CA SER A 146 -26.23 -9.58 -21.06
C SER A 146 -25.98 -10.89 -20.30
N GLY A 147 -26.73 -11.12 -19.22
CA GLY A 147 -26.56 -12.28 -18.35
C GLY A 147 -25.33 -12.23 -17.42
N SER A 148 -24.44 -11.25 -17.60
CA SER A 148 -23.17 -11.18 -16.88
C SER A 148 -23.05 -9.93 -16.00
N GLN A 149 -23.15 -8.74 -16.59
CA GLN A 149 -22.96 -7.49 -15.87
C GLN A 149 -23.68 -6.33 -16.54
N LYS A 150 -24.09 -5.35 -15.73
CA LYS A 150 -24.70 -4.11 -16.19
C LYS A 150 -23.70 -3.16 -16.84
N GLY A 151 -22.41 -3.39 -16.61
CA GLY A 151 -21.35 -2.44 -16.90
C GLY A 151 -21.32 -1.34 -15.85
N GLY A 152 -20.25 -0.56 -15.89
CA GLY A 152 -20.02 0.47 -14.89
C GLY A 152 -18.58 0.91 -14.84
N SER A 153 -18.22 1.61 -13.77
CA SER A 153 -16.86 2.04 -13.53
C SER A 153 -16.55 2.10 -12.04
N LEU A 154 -15.27 2.01 -11.74
CA LEU A 154 -14.73 2.08 -10.38
C LEU A 154 -13.39 2.83 -10.43
N SER A 155 -13.34 3.99 -9.80
CA SER A 155 -12.13 4.76 -9.55
C SER A 155 -11.62 4.47 -8.15
N VAL A 156 -10.36 4.09 -8.02
CA VAL A 156 -9.71 3.88 -6.72
C VAL A 156 -8.50 4.81 -6.61
N GLY A 157 -8.54 5.70 -5.62
CA GLY A 157 -7.58 6.78 -5.47
C GLY A 157 -7.24 7.07 -4.00
N ASN A 158 -6.34 8.03 -3.79
CA ASN A 158 -5.86 8.43 -2.46
C ASN A 158 -5.45 7.23 -1.58
N ILE A 159 -4.83 6.23 -2.20
CA ILE A 159 -4.46 4.97 -1.56
C ILE A 159 -3.39 5.25 -0.52
N GLN A 160 -3.56 4.67 0.67
CA GLN A 160 -2.64 4.74 1.80
C GLN A 160 -2.14 3.34 2.13
N ALA A 161 -0.89 3.07 1.76
CA ALA A 161 -0.23 1.80 2.00
C ALA A 161 0.61 1.93 3.26
N GLY A 162 0.12 1.36 4.37
CA GLY A 162 0.80 1.35 5.65
C GLY A 162 1.52 0.02 5.91
N THR A 163 2.63 0.08 6.65
CA THR A 163 3.44 -1.09 7.03
C THR A 163 3.00 -1.72 8.35
N SER A 164 2.24 -0.97 9.17
CA SER A 164 1.79 -1.38 10.51
C SER A 164 0.38 -1.99 10.54
N SER A 165 -0.36 -1.94 9.44
CA SER A 165 -1.71 -2.47 9.31
C SER A 165 -1.76 -3.36 8.08
N ASN A 166 -2.31 -4.56 8.19
CA ASN A 166 -2.53 -5.46 7.05
C ASN A 166 -3.60 -4.96 6.06
N THR A 167 -4.15 -3.76 6.28
CA THR A 167 -5.21 -3.16 5.49
C THR A 167 -4.69 -1.90 4.80
N ILE A 168 -4.91 -1.82 3.49
CA ILE A 168 -4.63 -0.65 2.65
C ILE A 168 -5.92 0.15 2.51
N MET A 169 -5.85 1.42 2.87
CA MET A 169 -6.98 2.33 2.83
C MET A 169 -7.05 3.01 1.46
N ALA A 170 -8.25 3.30 0.96
CA ALA A 170 -8.44 4.03 -0.29
C ALA A 170 -9.73 4.83 -0.30
N ASP A 171 -9.78 5.83 -1.18
CA ASP A 171 -11.01 6.46 -1.63
C ASP A 171 -11.51 5.73 -2.88
N VAL A 172 -12.81 5.46 -2.91
CA VAL A 172 -13.46 4.70 -3.97
C VAL A 172 -14.68 5.45 -4.46
N ASP A 173 -14.78 5.64 -5.77
CA ASP A 173 -15.96 6.14 -6.45
C ASP A 173 -16.38 5.15 -7.53
N GLY A 174 -17.64 4.74 -7.51
CA GLY A 174 -18.16 3.70 -8.38
C GLY A 174 -19.50 4.07 -8.99
N ILE A 175 -19.75 3.61 -10.21
CA ILE A 175 -21.00 3.83 -10.94
C ILE A 175 -21.42 2.53 -11.60
N SER A 176 -22.57 1.99 -11.21
CA SER A 176 -23.24 0.92 -11.94
C SER A 176 -24.15 1.52 -13.01
N ASN A 177 -24.04 1.05 -14.25
CA ASN A 177 -24.83 1.58 -15.36
C ASN A 177 -26.30 1.12 -15.28
N ALA A 178 -27.18 1.92 -15.88
CA ALA A 178 -28.57 1.53 -16.09
C ALA A 178 -28.69 0.43 -17.16
N VAL A 179 -29.60 -0.52 -16.95
CA VAL A 179 -29.94 -1.58 -17.92
C VAL A 179 -31.43 -1.86 -17.88
N GLY A 180 -32.10 -1.73 -19.03
CA GLY A 180 -33.55 -1.87 -19.12
C GLY A 180 -34.26 -0.90 -18.18
N THR A 181 -35.04 -1.42 -17.24
CA THR A 181 -35.72 -0.63 -16.20
C THR A 181 -34.90 -0.45 -14.92
N THR A 182 -33.73 -1.07 -14.79
CA THR A 182 -32.85 -0.84 -13.64
C THR A 182 -32.11 0.49 -13.83
N PRO A 183 -32.24 1.45 -12.90
CA PRO A 183 -31.50 2.71 -12.98
C PRO A 183 -30.01 2.54 -12.70
N SER A 184 -29.25 3.62 -12.95
CA SER A 184 -27.85 3.73 -12.54
C SER A 184 -27.74 3.98 -11.04
N TYR A 185 -26.67 3.48 -10.42
CA TYR A 185 -26.35 3.71 -9.01
C TYR A 185 -24.91 4.20 -8.84
N THR A 186 -24.71 5.12 -7.91
CA THR A 186 -23.38 5.62 -7.53
C THR A 186 -23.02 5.14 -6.13
N PHE A 187 -21.77 4.73 -5.96
CA PHE A 187 -21.20 4.27 -4.71
C PHE A 187 -19.99 5.13 -4.37
N THR A 188 -19.89 5.58 -3.13
CA THR A 188 -18.75 6.37 -2.67
C THR A 188 -18.31 5.85 -1.31
N ALA A 189 -17.01 5.59 -1.19
CA ALA A 189 -16.35 5.33 0.07
C ALA A 189 -15.12 6.22 0.18
N ARG A 190 -14.86 6.72 1.38
CA ARG A 190 -13.69 7.56 1.67
C ARG A 190 -12.90 6.94 2.80
N ASN A 191 -11.59 6.87 2.63
CA ASN A 191 -10.66 6.26 3.56
C ASN A 191 -11.17 4.91 4.07
N ALA A 192 -11.61 4.05 3.15
CA ALA A 192 -12.15 2.73 3.45
C ALA A 192 -11.04 1.68 3.33
N GLY A 193 -11.04 0.68 4.20
CA GLY A 193 -10.17 -0.48 4.04
C GLY A 193 -10.57 -1.22 2.79
N TYR A 194 -9.77 -1.11 1.72
CA TYR A 194 -10.12 -1.57 0.39
C TYR A 194 -9.40 -2.87 0.03
N TRP A 195 -8.10 -2.93 0.31
CA TRP A 195 -7.33 -4.17 0.20
C TRP A 195 -6.80 -4.63 1.55
N THR A 196 -6.57 -5.93 1.69
CA THR A 196 -5.62 -6.50 2.63
C THR A 196 -4.41 -7.06 1.90
N TYR A 197 -3.33 -7.33 2.62
CA TYR A 197 -2.15 -8.04 2.13
C TYR A 197 -1.71 -9.11 3.13
N GLU A 198 -1.08 -10.18 2.66
CA GLU A 198 -0.59 -11.27 3.51
C GLU A 198 0.93 -11.24 3.68
N GLY A 199 1.65 -10.66 2.72
CA GLY A 199 3.10 -10.56 2.75
C GLY A 199 3.58 -9.11 2.73
N PHE A 200 4.57 -8.79 3.55
CA PHE A 200 5.31 -7.54 3.49
C PHE A 200 6.81 -7.82 3.36
N SER A 201 7.48 -7.11 2.45
CA SER A 201 8.94 -7.15 2.32
C SER A 201 9.48 -5.76 1.98
N GLY A 202 10.77 -5.56 2.26
CA GLY A 202 11.46 -4.29 2.08
C GLY A 202 11.74 -3.56 3.39
N THR A 203 12.47 -2.44 3.30
CA THR A 203 12.88 -1.67 4.47
C THR A 203 11.90 -0.55 4.77
N ALA A 204 11.47 -0.47 6.03
CA ALA A 204 10.67 0.63 6.55
C ALA A 204 11.39 1.44 7.65
N LYS A 205 12.58 1.05 8.09
CA LYS A 205 13.27 1.72 9.19
C LYS A 205 14.49 2.47 8.67
N LEU A 206 14.58 3.76 8.98
CA LEU A 206 15.77 4.56 8.71
C LEU A 206 16.95 4.06 9.55
N PRO A 207 18.21 4.28 9.12
CA PRO A 207 19.37 3.78 9.85
C PRO A 207 19.37 4.21 11.31
N SER A 208 19.59 3.25 12.21
CA SER A 208 19.68 3.50 13.65
C SER A 208 21.10 3.81 14.11
N THR A 209 22.11 3.40 13.33
CA THR A 209 23.53 3.64 13.62
C THR A 209 23.93 5.09 13.32
N PRO A 210 25.00 5.61 13.96
CA PRO A 210 25.58 6.89 13.58
C PRO A 210 25.97 6.92 12.11
N LEU A 211 25.54 7.96 11.41
CA LEU A 211 25.89 8.19 10.02
C LEU A 211 26.99 9.26 9.94
N THR A 212 28.10 8.90 9.32
CA THR A 212 29.25 9.76 9.04
C THR A 212 29.48 9.79 7.54
N ARG A 213 30.21 10.80 7.05
CA ARG A 213 30.58 10.89 5.63
C ARG A 213 31.28 9.61 5.12
N ALA A 214 32.06 8.94 5.97
CA ALA A 214 32.80 7.73 5.61
C ALA A 214 31.91 6.47 5.50
N ASN A 215 30.86 6.36 6.31
CA ASN A 215 30.08 5.11 6.42
C ASN A 215 28.66 5.18 5.83
N ILE A 216 28.18 6.38 5.48
CA ILE A 216 26.77 6.63 5.14
C ILE A 216 26.24 5.72 4.03
N LYS A 217 27.01 5.54 2.97
CA LYS A 217 26.64 4.66 1.85
C LYS A 217 26.47 3.22 2.32
N SER A 218 27.51 2.66 2.94
CA SER A 218 27.50 1.27 3.41
C SER A 218 26.41 1.01 4.46
N GLN A 219 26.12 1.97 5.35
CA GLN A 219 25.09 1.83 6.38
C GLN A 219 23.68 1.87 5.78
N LEU A 220 23.44 2.75 4.80
CA LEU A 220 22.17 2.79 4.07
C LEU A 220 21.94 1.50 3.27
N GLU A 221 22.95 1.03 2.55
CA GLU A 221 22.87 -0.21 1.77
C GLU A 221 22.68 -1.44 2.68
N SER A 222 23.38 -1.49 3.82
CA SER A 222 23.19 -2.56 4.83
C SER A 222 21.81 -2.54 5.47
N ALA A 223 21.18 -1.36 5.58
CA ALA A 223 19.81 -1.23 6.02
C ALA A 223 18.78 -1.56 4.90
N GLY A 224 19.22 -1.90 3.69
CA GLY A 224 18.36 -2.27 2.56
C GLY A 224 17.89 -1.09 1.70
N PHE A 225 18.49 0.10 1.85
CA PHE A 225 18.25 1.22 0.95
C PHE A 225 19.15 1.15 -0.28
N ARG A 226 18.63 1.58 -1.42
CA ARG A 226 19.41 1.81 -2.63
C ARG A 226 19.87 3.26 -2.67
N VAL A 227 21.17 3.49 -2.79
CA VAL A 227 21.73 4.84 -2.99
C VAL A 227 21.69 5.20 -4.48
N TRP A 228 21.12 6.37 -4.80
CA TRP A 228 20.99 6.88 -6.17
C TRP A 228 22.08 7.88 -6.52
N SER A 229 22.40 8.79 -5.61
CA SER A 229 23.39 9.84 -5.84
C SER A 229 24.05 10.27 -4.54
N ILE A 230 25.34 10.60 -4.61
CA ILE A 230 26.12 11.18 -3.52
C ILE A 230 26.84 12.40 -4.08
N SER A 231 26.70 13.54 -3.41
CA SER A 231 27.47 14.76 -3.68
C SER A 231 28.15 15.23 -2.39
N ASN A 232 28.93 16.31 -2.47
CA ASN A 232 29.52 16.93 -1.28
C ASN A 232 28.48 17.49 -0.31
N GLU A 233 27.26 17.75 -0.77
CA GLU A 233 26.22 18.42 0.00
C GLU A 233 25.12 17.45 0.43
N ARG A 234 24.77 16.46 -0.41
CA ARG A 234 23.61 15.61 -0.19
C ARG A 234 23.83 14.17 -0.64
N ILE A 235 23.03 13.29 -0.06
CA ILE A 235 22.83 11.92 -0.52
C ILE A 235 21.34 11.67 -0.78
N THR A 236 21.03 11.00 -1.88
CA THR A 236 19.67 10.59 -2.26
C THR A 236 19.62 9.07 -2.33
N PHE A 237 18.59 8.48 -1.72
CA PHE A 237 18.44 7.04 -1.61
C PHE A 237 16.95 6.66 -1.58
N SER A 238 16.65 5.39 -1.83
CA SER A 238 15.27 4.91 -1.81
C SER A 238 15.13 3.54 -1.15
N THR A 239 13.92 3.23 -0.69
CA THR A 239 13.52 1.87 -0.31
C THR A 239 12.35 1.43 -1.18
N LEU A 240 12.33 0.14 -1.52
CA LEU A 240 11.20 -0.51 -2.18
C LEU A 240 10.47 -1.38 -1.16
N GLN A 241 9.21 -1.06 -0.91
CA GLN A 241 8.32 -1.83 -0.07
C GLN A 241 7.36 -2.62 -0.95
N LYS A 242 7.14 -3.90 -0.66
CA LYS A 242 6.24 -4.75 -1.44
C LYS A 242 5.20 -5.41 -0.53
N PHE A 243 3.95 -5.11 -0.81
CA PHE A 243 2.74 -5.69 -0.21
C PHE A 243 2.22 -6.78 -1.14
N SER A 244 2.39 -8.04 -0.76
CA SER A 244 2.09 -9.21 -1.61
C SER A 244 0.78 -9.87 -1.22
N ASN A 245 0.21 -10.63 -2.17
CA ASN A 245 -1.06 -11.33 -2.04
C ASN A 245 -2.20 -10.37 -1.67
N LEU A 246 -2.38 -9.32 -2.47
CA LEU A 246 -3.47 -8.38 -2.26
C LEU A 246 -4.82 -9.10 -2.37
N ARG A 247 -5.72 -8.81 -1.43
CA ARG A 247 -7.11 -9.25 -1.49
C ARG A 247 -8.02 -8.06 -1.26
N LEU A 248 -9.18 -8.03 -1.87
CA LEU A 248 -10.23 -7.09 -1.50
C LEU A 248 -10.77 -7.48 -0.11
N THR A 249 -10.97 -6.49 0.75
CA THR A 249 -11.77 -6.67 1.97
C THR A 249 -13.22 -7.02 1.61
N PRO A 250 -14.04 -7.54 2.54
CA PRO A 250 -15.46 -7.77 2.26
C PRO A 250 -16.19 -6.51 1.74
N SER A 251 -15.90 -5.35 2.33
CA SER A 251 -16.43 -4.06 1.88
C SER A 251 -15.85 -3.62 0.53
N GLY A 252 -14.55 -3.81 0.31
CA GLY A 252 -13.89 -3.51 -0.96
C GLY A 252 -14.44 -4.34 -2.11
N LEU A 253 -14.73 -5.62 -1.85
CA LEU A 253 -15.31 -6.57 -2.80
C LEU A 253 -16.77 -6.23 -3.14
N ASP A 254 -17.57 -5.87 -2.14
CA ASP A 254 -18.94 -5.39 -2.34
C ASP A 254 -18.96 -4.11 -3.20
N LEU A 255 -18.14 -3.12 -2.85
CA LEU A 255 -17.98 -1.90 -3.65
C LEU A 255 -17.54 -2.22 -5.08
N HIS A 256 -16.54 -3.09 -5.24
CA HIS A 256 -16.00 -3.47 -6.54
C HIS A 256 -17.07 -4.09 -7.44
N THR A 257 -17.73 -5.14 -6.95
CA THR A 257 -18.72 -5.90 -7.72
C THR A 257 -19.96 -5.09 -8.03
N LYS A 258 -20.47 -4.29 -7.08
CA LYS A 258 -21.61 -3.39 -7.31
C LYS A 258 -21.29 -2.28 -8.32
N SER A 259 -20.12 -1.67 -8.20
CA SER A 259 -19.71 -0.56 -9.09
C SER A 259 -19.51 -1.03 -10.52
N LEU A 260 -18.97 -2.23 -10.74
CA LEU A 260 -18.86 -2.81 -12.09
C LEU A 260 -20.17 -3.44 -12.58
N GLY A 261 -21.20 -3.47 -11.74
CA GLY A 261 -22.54 -3.98 -12.08
C GLY A 261 -22.57 -5.50 -12.27
N PHE A 262 -21.71 -6.25 -11.59
CA PHE A 262 -21.67 -7.71 -11.71
C PHE A 262 -22.99 -8.33 -11.22
N LEU A 263 -23.48 -9.31 -11.98
CA LEU A 263 -24.57 -10.18 -11.54
C LEU A 263 -24.01 -11.33 -10.69
N SER A 264 -24.90 -12.11 -10.03
CA SER A 264 -24.53 -13.11 -9.02
C SER A 264 -23.42 -14.08 -9.44
N THR A 265 -23.45 -14.58 -10.68
CA THR A 265 -22.42 -15.47 -11.23
C THR A 265 -21.03 -14.82 -11.23
N TRP A 266 -20.93 -13.54 -11.59
CA TRP A 266 -19.66 -12.81 -11.66
C TRP A 266 -19.20 -12.27 -10.30
N THR A 267 -20.13 -12.02 -9.39
CA THR A 267 -19.79 -11.82 -7.98
C THR A 267 -19.11 -13.08 -7.41
N ASN A 268 -19.61 -14.28 -7.73
CA ASN A 268 -18.98 -15.54 -7.32
C ASN A 268 -17.60 -15.75 -7.97
N ALA A 269 -17.45 -15.40 -9.25
CA ALA A 269 -16.17 -15.41 -9.93
C ALA A 269 -15.13 -14.53 -9.22
N MET A 270 -15.52 -13.29 -8.91
CA MET A 270 -14.66 -12.34 -8.20
C MET A 270 -14.36 -12.80 -6.76
N ASN A 271 -15.33 -13.40 -6.07
CA ASN A 271 -15.11 -14.03 -4.76
C ASN A 271 -14.06 -15.13 -4.86
N SER A 272 -14.16 -16.03 -5.86
CA SER A 272 -13.19 -17.11 -6.10
C SER A 272 -11.80 -16.57 -6.38
N ALA A 273 -11.68 -15.60 -7.30
CA ALA A 273 -10.42 -14.91 -7.57
C ALA A 273 -9.82 -14.26 -6.33
N ASN A 274 -10.66 -13.65 -5.48
CA ASN A 274 -10.21 -13.02 -4.23
C ASN A 274 -9.72 -14.02 -3.18
N GLN A 275 -9.99 -15.32 -3.36
CA GLN A 275 -9.51 -16.43 -2.52
C GLN A 275 -8.35 -17.21 -3.14
N ASP A 276 -7.85 -16.77 -4.31
CA ASP A 276 -6.70 -17.41 -4.96
C ASP A 276 -5.47 -17.44 -4.03
N PRO A 277 -4.69 -18.54 -3.95
CA PRO A 277 -3.52 -18.64 -3.07
C PRO A 277 -2.48 -17.54 -3.26
N ILE A 278 -2.31 -17.00 -4.48
CA ILE A 278 -1.36 -15.90 -4.75
C ILE A 278 -2.01 -14.51 -4.69
N GLY A 279 -3.30 -14.45 -4.33
CA GLY A 279 -4.10 -13.24 -4.27
C GLY A 279 -4.39 -12.62 -5.64
N LEU A 280 -4.91 -11.40 -5.61
CA LEU A 280 -5.26 -10.61 -6.80
C LEU A 280 -4.05 -9.93 -7.42
N GLY A 281 -2.92 -9.87 -6.71
CA GLY A 281 -1.74 -9.12 -7.13
C GLY A 281 -0.85 -8.67 -5.99
N TYR A 282 -0.05 -7.63 -6.26
CA TYR A 282 0.83 -7.00 -5.27
C TYR A 282 0.92 -5.48 -5.51
N LEU A 283 1.21 -4.74 -4.44
CA LEU A 283 1.54 -3.32 -4.49
C LEU A 283 3.01 -3.14 -4.14
N GLU A 284 3.73 -2.42 -4.98
CA GLU A 284 5.09 -1.96 -4.73
C GLU A 284 5.10 -0.46 -4.50
N VAL A 285 5.79 0.01 -3.47
CA VAL A 285 5.95 1.42 -3.15
C VAL A 285 7.43 1.73 -3.04
N ASN A 286 7.92 2.56 -3.95
CA ASN A 286 9.27 3.11 -3.88
C ASN A 286 9.22 4.48 -3.21
N VAL A 287 9.89 4.62 -2.06
CA VAL A 287 10.03 5.89 -1.33
C VAL A 287 11.43 6.43 -1.54
N MET A 288 11.53 7.66 -2.03
CA MET A 288 12.79 8.36 -2.23
C MET A 288 12.98 9.47 -1.18
N LEU A 289 14.15 9.44 -0.56
CA LEU A 289 14.55 10.35 0.50
C LEU A 289 15.90 10.98 0.15
N SER A 290 16.17 12.13 0.73
CA SER A 290 17.49 12.72 0.68
C SER A 290 17.85 13.35 2.02
N MET A 291 19.14 13.48 2.31
CA MET A 291 19.62 14.24 3.47
C MET A 291 20.89 14.99 3.13
N ALA A 292 21.22 15.99 3.94
CA ALA A 292 22.53 16.61 3.90
C ALA A 292 23.61 15.59 4.24
N MET A 293 24.79 15.72 3.64
CA MET A 293 25.95 14.94 4.04
C MET A 293 26.32 15.28 5.49
N PRO A 294 26.55 14.26 6.36
CA PRO A 294 27.06 14.51 7.70
C PRO A 294 28.37 15.32 7.66
N SER A 295 28.55 16.18 8.66
CA SER A 295 29.82 16.87 8.88
C SER A 295 30.96 15.86 9.04
N GLN A 296 32.17 16.28 8.67
CA GLN A 296 33.38 15.49 8.90
C GLN A 296 33.64 15.29 10.39
#